data_AF-A0A1V6Q5S6-F1
#
_entry.id   AF-A0A1V6Q5S6-F1
#
_cell.length_a   1.000
_cell.length_b   1.000
_cell.length_c   1.000
_cell.angle_alpha   90.00
_cell.angle_beta   90.00
_cell.angle_gamma   90.00
#
_symmetry.space_group_name_H-M   'P 1'
#
loop_
_entity.id
_entity.type
_entity.pdbx_description
1 polymer ?
#
loop_
_entity_poly.entity_id
_entity_poly.type
_entity_poly.pdbx_seq_one_letter_code
_entity_poly.pdbx_strand_id
1 'polypeptide(L)'
;MPPKKQVIPEKVYLGRPGNNLKSGIVGLANVGKSTLFQSITKSSLGNPANFPFATIDPEEARVIVPDERFDWLVDHYKPKSQVPANLTVYDIAGLTRGASTGAGLGNSFLSHIRAVDAIFQVVRCFDDAEIIHVEGDVDPCRDLTIINEELRIKDIEFVTKALEALKKQTRRGGQSLEMKKLKEEEATTEFILKFLEDGHDIRSKTDWTPKEVEVINPLLLLTAKPVVYLVNLSERDYIRQKNKYLPKVFEWIKANSPGDPILPISAQFEERLTLMHDEAAAAEECKNLSTQSGLPKVITTMRKVLNLASFFTTGEDEVRQWTIRKGIKAPAAAGVIHTDFEKTFIQAVAYNYSVLRELGDEGSVKAAGKIMTKGKDYVVEDGDILLIKAGAAKH
;
A
#
# COMPACT_ATOMS: atom_id res chain seq x y z
N MET A 1 -9.79 -23.05 -38.24
CA MET A 1 -8.85 -22.87 -37.12
C MET A 1 -9.64 -22.31 -35.94
N PRO A 2 -9.64 -22.97 -34.77
CA PRO A 2 -10.22 -22.37 -33.58
C PRO A 2 -9.50 -21.04 -33.28
N PRO A 3 -10.21 -19.97 -32.88
CA PRO A 3 -9.57 -18.71 -32.55
C PRO A 3 -8.56 -18.96 -31.43
N LYS A 4 -7.29 -18.58 -31.66
CA LYS A 4 -6.27 -18.57 -30.61
C LYS A 4 -6.87 -17.80 -29.44
N LYS A 5 -7.04 -18.46 -28.29
CA LYS A 5 -7.37 -17.79 -27.03
C LYS A 5 -6.45 -16.58 -26.93
N GLN A 6 -7.01 -15.38 -26.91
CA GLN A 6 -6.25 -14.19 -26.60
C GLN A 6 -5.63 -14.45 -25.22
N VAL A 7 -4.32 -14.68 -25.21
CA VAL A 7 -3.56 -14.78 -23.98
C VAL A 7 -3.57 -13.37 -23.42
N ILE A 8 -4.46 -13.10 -22.46
CA ILE A 8 -4.45 -11.85 -21.72
C ILE A 8 -3.07 -11.81 -21.06
N PRO A 9 -2.21 -10.83 -21.40
CA PRO A 9 -0.86 -10.79 -20.84
C PRO A 9 -0.97 -10.68 -19.31
N GLU A 10 -0.23 -11.54 -18.62
CA GLU A 10 -0.16 -11.55 -17.17
C GLU A 10 0.39 -10.20 -16.70
N LYS A 11 -0.44 -9.41 -16.01
CA LYS A 11 -0.06 -8.07 -15.57
C LYS A 11 0.91 -8.19 -14.41
N VAL A 12 2.20 -8.01 -14.69
CA VAL A 12 3.24 -7.95 -13.65
C VAL A 12 3.22 -6.56 -13.03
N TYR A 13 3.01 -6.50 -11.72
CA TYR A 13 3.00 -5.24 -10.97
C TYR A 13 4.42 -4.88 -10.54
N LEU A 14 4.71 -3.57 -10.52
CA LEU A 14 5.87 -3.04 -9.81
C LEU A 14 5.73 -3.32 -8.30
N GLY A 15 6.85 -3.63 -7.66
CA GLY A 15 6.95 -3.96 -6.24
C GLY A 15 7.02 -5.46 -5.96
N ARG A 16 7.25 -5.79 -4.68
CA ARG A 16 7.53 -7.17 -4.25
C ARG A 16 6.37 -8.13 -4.55
N PRO A 17 6.64 -9.40 -4.90
CA PRO A 17 5.62 -10.42 -4.94
C PRO A 17 5.12 -10.75 -3.53
N GLY A 18 3.85 -11.11 -3.41
CA GLY A 18 3.25 -11.56 -2.15
C GLY A 18 1.96 -10.83 -1.77
N ASN A 19 1.34 -11.32 -0.70
CA ASN A 19 0.09 -10.79 -0.14
C ASN A 19 0.30 -9.99 1.16
N ASN A 20 1.45 -10.20 1.83
CA ASN A 20 1.80 -9.56 3.10
C ASN A 20 2.61 -8.28 2.85
N LEU A 21 2.00 -7.33 2.14
CA LEU A 21 2.64 -6.07 1.80
C LEU A 21 2.56 -5.08 2.96
N LYS A 22 3.63 -4.29 3.11
CA LYS A 22 3.84 -3.36 4.22
C LYS A 22 3.76 -1.93 3.73
N SER A 23 3.18 -1.05 4.54
CA SER A 23 3.18 0.41 4.28
C SER A 23 4.02 1.13 5.33
N GLY A 24 4.66 2.24 4.96
CA GLY A 24 5.46 3.05 5.87
C GLY A 24 5.03 4.51 5.88
N ILE A 25 4.96 5.13 7.05
CA ILE A 25 4.65 6.56 7.19
C ILE A 25 5.95 7.36 7.07
N VAL A 26 5.99 8.29 6.12
CA VAL A 26 7.16 9.08 5.73
C VAL A 26 6.78 10.56 5.72
N GLY A 27 7.74 11.41 6.07
CA GLY A 27 7.59 12.86 6.05
C GLY A 27 8.71 13.52 6.85
N LEU A 28 8.84 14.84 6.72
CA LEU A 28 9.81 15.60 7.51
C LEU A 28 9.52 15.48 9.01
N ALA A 29 10.46 15.90 9.87
CA ALA A 29 10.18 15.97 11.30
C ALA A 29 9.03 16.97 11.59
N ASN A 30 8.29 16.72 12.67
CA ASN A 30 7.22 17.60 13.17
C ASN A 30 6.04 17.88 12.20
N VAL A 31 5.77 16.96 11.26
CA VAL A 31 4.61 17.06 10.34
C VAL A 31 3.35 16.33 10.84
N GLY A 32 3.41 15.71 12.03
CA GLY A 32 2.31 14.92 12.61
C GLY A 32 2.32 13.42 12.30
N LYS A 33 3.48 12.85 11.93
CA LYS A 33 3.61 11.41 11.60
C LYS A 33 3.23 10.50 12.78
N SER A 34 3.85 10.71 13.94
CA SER A 34 3.62 9.85 15.12
C SER A 34 2.19 9.98 15.64
N THR A 35 1.61 11.18 15.62
CA THR A 35 0.19 11.40 15.94
C THR A 35 -0.73 10.64 14.96
N LEU A 36 -0.45 10.69 13.66
CA LEU A 36 -1.20 9.91 12.67
C LEU A 36 -1.00 8.41 12.85
N PHE A 37 0.21 7.96 13.13
CA PHE A 37 0.49 6.56 13.39
C PHE A 37 -0.32 6.06 14.59
N GLN A 38 -0.30 6.79 15.71
CA GLN A 38 -1.07 6.47 16.90
C GLN A 38 -2.57 6.43 16.64
N SER A 39 -3.09 7.41 15.88
CA SER A 39 -4.51 7.46 15.49
C SER A 39 -4.90 6.29 14.57
N ILE A 40 -4.08 5.98 13.57
CA ILE A 40 -4.27 4.85 12.64
C ILE A 40 -4.28 3.51 13.39
N THR A 41 -3.40 3.39 14.39
CA THR A 41 -3.18 2.14 15.13
C THR A 41 -4.07 2.00 16.37
N LYS A 42 -4.84 3.04 16.70
CA LYS A 42 -5.57 3.18 17.97
C LYS A 42 -4.68 2.86 19.18
N SER A 43 -3.39 3.21 19.10
CA SER A 43 -2.40 2.93 20.15
C SER A 43 -2.20 4.13 21.07
N SER A 44 -2.02 3.87 22.36
CA SER A 44 -1.83 4.89 23.39
C SER A 44 -0.35 5.19 23.66
N LEU A 45 0.48 5.21 22.61
CA LEU A 45 1.91 5.51 22.77
C LEU A 45 2.10 6.99 23.12
N GLY A 46 2.98 7.28 24.09
CA GLY A 46 3.19 8.64 24.60
C GLY A 46 3.61 9.62 23.51
N ASN A 47 3.02 10.82 23.51
CA ASN A 47 3.22 11.87 22.52
C ASN A 47 4.64 12.48 22.65
N PRO A 48 5.57 12.28 21.69
CA PRO A 48 6.90 12.89 21.71
C PRO A 48 6.91 14.16 20.85
N ALA A 49 6.01 15.11 21.15
CA ALA A 49 5.81 16.31 20.32
C ALA A 49 7.06 17.20 20.13
N ASN A 50 8.09 17.06 20.97
CA ASN A 50 9.25 17.98 21.02
C ASN A 50 10.63 17.32 20.82
N PHE A 51 10.71 16.04 20.43
CA PHE A 51 11.99 15.36 20.22
C PHE A 51 12.11 14.82 18.79
N PRO A 52 12.86 15.50 17.90
CA PRO A 52 12.96 15.15 16.47
C PRO A 52 13.64 13.80 16.17
N PHE A 53 14.02 13.02 17.19
CA PHE A 53 14.74 11.74 17.10
C PHE A 53 14.13 10.61 17.94
N ALA A 54 12.87 10.73 18.36
CA ALA A 54 12.26 9.83 19.35
C ALA A 54 12.11 8.36 18.89
N THR A 55 12.21 8.05 17.59
CA THR A 55 12.00 6.70 17.05
C THR A 55 13.31 6.14 16.49
N ILE A 56 13.98 5.26 17.25
CA ILE A 56 15.27 4.64 16.86
C ILE A 56 15.05 3.38 16.00
N ASP A 57 13.98 2.61 16.28
CA ASP A 57 13.59 1.41 15.51
C ASP A 57 12.16 1.55 14.95
N PRO A 58 11.86 1.06 13.72
CA PRO A 58 10.52 1.16 13.14
C PRO A 58 9.49 0.36 13.95
N GLU A 59 8.44 1.02 14.42
CA GLU A 59 7.34 0.35 15.10
C GLU A 59 6.38 -0.26 14.07
N GLU A 60 6.11 -1.56 14.20
CA GLU A 60 5.13 -2.27 13.38
C GLU A 60 3.76 -2.28 14.07
N ALA A 61 2.71 -1.92 13.33
CA ALA A 61 1.34 -2.08 13.76
C ALA A 61 0.46 -2.72 12.68
N ARG A 62 -0.53 -3.49 13.14
CA ARG A 62 -1.56 -4.08 12.28
C ARG A 62 -2.86 -3.32 12.47
N VAL A 63 -3.38 -2.82 11.36
CA VAL A 63 -4.56 -1.97 11.33
C VAL A 63 -5.69 -2.73 10.65
N ILE A 64 -6.84 -2.79 11.30
CA ILE A 64 -8.04 -3.42 10.74
C ILE A 64 -8.49 -2.63 9.51
N VAL A 65 -8.84 -3.35 8.45
CA VAL A 65 -9.33 -2.74 7.22
C VAL A 65 -10.84 -2.59 7.31
N PRO A 66 -11.38 -1.37 7.21
CA PRO A 66 -12.83 -1.19 7.14
C PRO A 66 -13.36 -1.71 5.80
N ASP A 67 -14.36 -2.59 5.86
CA ASP A 67 -15.00 -3.19 4.70
C ASP A 67 -16.47 -3.52 5.03
N GLU A 68 -17.39 -2.69 4.53
CA GLU A 68 -18.85 -2.87 4.74
C GLU A 68 -19.36 -4.25 4.29
N ARG A 69 -18.65 -4.89 3.36
CA ARG A 69 -19.01 -6.25 2.90
C ARG A 69 -18.75 -7.26 3.99
N PHE A 70 -17.62 -7.13 4.71
CA PHE A 70 -17.29 -7.99 5.84
C PHE A 70 -18.31 -7.82 6.96
N ASP A 71 -18.61 -6.57 7.31
CA ASP A 71 -19.59 -6.25 8.37
C ASP A 71 -20.96 -6.84 8.04
N TRP A 72 -21.41 -6.70 6.78
CA TRP A 72 -22.66 -7.31 6.33
C TRP A 72 -22.65 -8.85 6.42
N LEU A 73 -21.53 -9.50 6.05
CA LEU A 73 -21.41 -10.96 6.16
C LEU A 73 -21.44 -11.41 7.61
N VAL A 74 -20.79 -10.67 8.51
CA VAL A 74 -20.84 -10.93 9.95
C VAL A 74 -22.28 -10.82 10.47
N ASP A 75 -23.01 -9.77 10.10
CA ASP A 75 -24.41 -9.59 10.50
C ASP A 75 -25.32 -10.67 9.93
N HIS A 76 -25.04 -11.12 8.71
CA HIS A 76 -25.82 -12.13 8.00
C HIS A 76 -25.64 -13.54 8.60
N TYR A 77 -24.40 -13.96 8.82
CA TYR A 77 -24.08 -15.32 9.30
C TYR A 77 -23.99 -15.45 10.82
N LYS A 78 -23.82 -14.33 11.55
CA LYS A 78 -23.64 -14.27 13.01
C LYS A 78 -22.62 -15.31 13.53
N PRO A 79 -21.38 -15.30 13.01
CA PRO A 79 -20.40 -16.33 13.32
C PRO A 79 -19.88 -16.24 14.75
N LYS A 80 -19.33 -17.34 15.26
CA LYS A 80 -18.62 -17.35 16.55
C LYS A 80 -17.29 -16.58 16.49
N SER A 81 -16.61 -16.60 15.34
CA SER A 81 -15.33 -15.93 15.08
C SER A 81 -15.46 -14.92 13.93
N GLN A 82 -14.92 -13.72 14.13
CA GLN A 82 -14.92 -12.64 13.14
C GLN A 82 -13.48 -12.18 12.92
N VAL A 83 -12.94 -12.42 11.72
CA VAL A 83 -11.53 -12.13 11.43
C VAL A 83 -11.44 -11.19 10.22
N PRO A 84 -11.32 -9.87 10.44
CA PRO A 84 -11.16 -8.91 9.35
C PRO A 84 -9.74 -8.97 8.77
N ALA A 85 -9.57 -8.38 7.58
CA ALA A 85 -8.26 -8.20 6.98
C ALA A 85 -7.48 -7.10 7.72
N ASN A 86 -6.16 -7.24 7.72
CA ASN A 86 -5.25 -6.26 8.32
C ASN A 86 -4.33 -5.65 7.25
N LEU A 87 -3.98 -4.38 7.45
CA LEU A 87 -2.89 -3.68 6.78
C LEU A 87 -1.74 -3.51 7.76
N THR A 88 -0.52 -3.89 7.35
CA THR A 88 0.68 -3.64 8.16
C THR A 88 1.22 -2.25 7.88
N VAL A 89 1.40 -1.45 8.92
CA VAL A 89 1.91 -0.07 8.87
C VAL A 89 3.14 0.04 9.76
N TYR A 90 4.18 0.67 9.25
CA TYR A 90 5.39 1.01 10.01
C TYR A 90 5.46 2.53 10.23
N ASP A 91 5.79 2.96 11.45
CA ASP A 91 6.26 4.33 11.66
C ASP A 91 7.73 4.43 11.27
N ILE A 92 8.03 5.27 10.29
CA ILE A 92 9.41 5.52 9.87
C ILE A 92 9.82 6.89 10.41
N ALA A 93 10.96 6.91 11.12
CA ALA A 93 11.52 8.11 11.76
C ALA A 93 11.55 9.35 10.83
N GLY A 94 11.57 10.56 11.36
CA GLY A 94 11.55 11.78 10.52
C GLY A 94 12.75 11.90 9.58
N LEU A 95 12.49 12.28 8.32
CA LEU A 95 13.54 12.66 7.37
C LEU A 95 14.04 14.08 7.70
N THR A 96 15.36 14.28 7.65
CA THR A 96 16.01 15.59 7.58
C THR A 96 16.79 15.70 6.26
N ARG A 97 16.97 16.92 5.74
CA ARG A 97 17.77 17.16 4.52
C ARG A 97 19.18 16.59 4.66
N GLY A 98 19.73 16.05 3.57
CA GLY A 98 21.07 15.45 3.52
C GLY A 98 21.10 13.98 3.94
N ALA A 99 19.95 13.30 3.90
CA ALA A 99 19.85 11.90 4.30
C ALA A 99 20.64 10.97 3.37
N SER A 100 20.67 11.29 2.07
CA SER A 100 21.42 10.53 1.06
C SER A 100 22.94 10.69 1.15
N THR A 101 23.44 11.84 1.62
CA THR A 101 24.89 12.14 1.68
C THR A 101 25.59 11.55 2.91
N GLY A 102 24.87 10.83 3.78
CA GLY A 102 25.45 10.09 4.90
C GLY A 102 25.75 10.93 6.15
N ALA A 103 25.37 12.21 6.17
CA ALA A 103 25.44 13.04 7.37
C ALA A 103 24.25 12.72 8.30
N GLY A 104 24.43 11.80 9.25
CA GLY A 104 23.46 11.52 10.33
C GLY A 104 22.57 10.28 10.12
N LEU A 105 21.40 10.26 10.76
CA LEU A 105 20.44 9.13 10.82
C LEU A 105 19.73 8.83 9.48
N GLY A 106 19.98 9.60 8.42
CA GLY A 106 19.27 9.53 7.15
C GLY A 106 19.48 8.23 6.34
N ASN A 107 20.64 7.58 6.44
CA ASN A 107 20.84 6.28 5.79
C ASN A 107 19.98 5.17 6.42
N SER A 108 19.78 5.19 7.74
CA SER A 108 18.89 4.25 8.44
C SER A 108 17.43 4.49 8.06
N PHE A 109 17.03 5.75 7.84
CA PHE A 109 15.70 6.08 7.35
C PHE A 109 15.41 5.46 5.96
N LEU A 110 16.34 5.62 5.02
CA LEU A 110 16.18 5.10 3.65
C LEU A 110 16.18 3.56 3.61
N SER A 111 16.91 2.89 4.53
CA SER A 111 16.86 1.44 4.66
C SER A 111 15.50 0.96 5.19
N HIS A 112 14.89 1.70 6.11
CA HIS A 112 13.54 1.41 6.61
C HIS A 112 12.47 1.60 5.51
N ILE A 113 12.55 2.65 4.69
CA ILE A 113 11.67 2.79 3.52
C ILE A 113 11.86 1.62 2.55
N ARG A 114 13.11 1.17 2.35
CA ARG A 114 13.38 0.02 1.48
C ARG A 114 12.66 -1.23 1.97
N ALA A 115 12.51 -1.42 3.29
CA ALA A 115 11.83 -2.56 3.90
C ALA A 115 10.30 -2.58 3.70
N VAL A 116 9.65 -1.44 3.43
CA VAL A 116 8.20 -1.39 3.14
C VAL A 116 7.90 -1.49 1.64
N ASP A 117 6.64 -1.62 1.26
CA ASP A 117 6.19 -1.79 -0.13
C ASP A 117 5.42 -0.57 -0.66
N ALA A 118 4.87 0.27 0.21
CA ALA A 118 4.21 1.54 -0.13
C ALA A 118 4.46 2.62 0.92
N ILE A 119 4.23 3.88 0.55
CA ILE A 119 4.54 5.04 1.39
C ILE A 119 3.26 5.85 1.65
N PHE A 120 2.97 6.11 2.93
CA PHE A 120 2.11 7.23 3.34
C PHE A 120 2.98 8.47 3.52
N GLN A 121 2.93 9.42 2.59
CA GLN A 121 3.73 10.63 2.69
C GLN A 121 2.92 11.74 3.37
N VAL A 122 3.26 12.04 4.61
CA VAL A 122 2.64 13.10 5.41
C VAL A 122 3.24 14.44 5.03
N VAL A 123 2.37 15.36 4.63
CA VAL A 123 2.71 16.72 4.21
C VAL A 123 2.08 17.69 5.19
N ARG A 124 2.91 18.48 5.89
CA ARG A 124 2.40 19.52 6.81
C ARG A 124 1.75 20.63 5.98
N CYS A 125 0.51 20.98 6.29
CA CYS A 125 -0.24 22.07 5.66
C CYS A 125 -1.01 22.89 6.71
N PHE A 126 -0.42 23.02 7.90
CA PHE A 126 -0.92 23.84 8.99
C PHE A 126 0.21 24.69 9.56
N ASP A 127 -0.16 25.90 9.99
CA ASP A 127 0.72 26.77 10.75
C ASP A 127 0.42 26.59 12.23
N ASP A 128 1.46 26.44 13.03
CA ASP A 128 1.37 26.39 14.48
C ASP A 128 2.62 27.08 15.03
N ALA A 129 2.42 28.08 15.89
CA ALA A 129 3.50 28.87 16.47
C ALA A 129 4.35 28.07 17.46
N GLU A 130 3.81 26.97 18.01
CA GLU A 130 4.50 26.11 18.97
C GLU A 130 5.33 25.02 18.27
N ILE A 131 5.09 24.76 16.99
CA ILE A 131 5.71 23.65 16.24
C ILE A 131 6.73 24.19 15.23
N ILE A 132 8.01 24.09 15.59
CA ILE A 132 9.13 24.52 14.76
C ILE A 132 9.26 23.63 13.51
N HIS A 133 9.36 24.26 12.35
CA HIS A 133 9.67 23.58 11.09
C HIS A 133 11.18 23.39 10.95
N VAL A 134 11.62 22.21 10.52
CA VAL A 134 13.05 21.89 10.33
C VAL A 134 13.75 22.86 9.36
N GLU A 135 12.98 23.35 8.40
CA GLU A 135 13.43 24.24 7.32
C GLU A 135 13.00 25.72 7.54
N GLY A 136 12.71 26.11 8.78
CA GLY A 136 12.29 27.46 9.15
C GLY A 136 10.80 27.71 8.95
N ASP A 137 10.41 28.19 7.78
CA ASP A 137 9.01 28.44 7.43
C ASP A 137 8.31 27.19 6.87
N VAL A 138 6.98 27.13 7.00
CA VAL A 138 6.16 26.04 6.44
C VAL A 138 6.00 26.24 4.93
N ASP A 139 6.67 25.40 4.14
CA ASP A 139 6.52 25.33 2.68
C ASP A 139 6.34 23.88 2.23
N PRO A 140 5.08 23.44 2.05
CA PRO A 140 4.78 22.04 1.73
C PRO A 140 5.32 21.59 0.37
N CYS A 141 5.46 22.52 -0.60
CA CYS A 141 5.95 22.19 -1.94
C CYS A 141 7.47 21.96 -1.90
N ARG A 142 8.21 22.77 -1.14
CA ARG A 142 9.63 22.55 -0.88
C ARG A 142 9.84 21.20 -0.19
N ASP A 143 9.04 20.88 0.82
CA ASP A 143 9.18 19.64 1.60
C ASP A 143 8.93 18.39 0.73
N LEU A 144 7.93 18.47 -0.14
CA LEU A 144 7.66 17.45 -1.15
C LEU A 144 8.85 17.25 -2.11
N THR A 145 9.43 18.34 -2.60
CA THR A 145 10.63 18.30 -3.46
C THR A 145 11.81 17.66 -2.75
N ILE A 146 12.10 18.05 -1.51
CA ILE A 146 13.20 17.47 -0.71
C ILE A 146 13.07 15.95 -0.61
N ILE A 147 11.89 15.45 -0.23
CA ILE A 147 11.68 14.01 -0.08
C ILE A 147 11.86 13.29 -1.42
N ASN A 148 11.22 13.78 -2.49
CA ASN A 148 11.31 13.13 -3.80
C ASN A 148 12.75 13.12 -4.36
N GLU A 149 13.50 14.21 -4.20
CA GLU A 149 14.90 14.29 -4.62
C GLU A 149 15.79 13.32 -3.83
N GLU A 150 15.65 13.25 -2.51
CA GLU A 150 16.43 12.35 -1.66
C GLU A 150 16.19 10.87 -2.02
N LEU A 151 14.94 10.49 -2.31
CA LEU A 151 14.61 9.14 -2.76
C LEU A 151 15.25 8.83 -4.13
N ARG A 152 15.17 9.77 -5.08
CA ARG A 152 15.78 9.61 -6.41
C ARG A 152 17.30 9.52 -6.34
N ILE A 153 17.96 10.40 -5.60
CA ILE A 153 19.43 10.40 -5.45
C ILE A 153 19.89 9.04 -4.92
N LYS A 154 19.15 8.45 -3.96
CA LYS A 154 19.52 7.14 -3.42
C LYS A 154 19.31 6.01 -4.41
N ASP A 155 18.24 6.07 -5.21
CA ASP A 155 18.03 5.10 -6.28
C ASP A 155 19.09 5.24 -7.38
N ILE A 156 19.51 6.45 -7.76
CA ILE A 156 20.61 6.69 -8.72
C ILE A 156 21.91 6.03 -8.21
N GLU A 157 22.26 6.24 -6.94
CA GLU A 157 23.46 5.61 -6.34
C GLU A 157 23.38 4.07 -6.42
N PHE A 158 22.20 3.51 -6.13
CA PHE A 158 21.97 2.07 -6.11
C PHE A 158 22.01 1.46 -7.51
N VAL A 159 21.30 2.07 -8.47
CA VAL A 159 21.23 1.63 -9.86
C VAL A 159 22.60 1.76 -10.53
N THR A 160 23.37 2.82 -10.25
CA THR A 160 24.75 2.97 -10.75
C THR A 160 25.61 1.78 -10.35
N LYS A 161 25.59 1.38 -9.06
CA LYS A 161 26.34 0.21 -8.57
C LYS A 161 25.87 -1.09 -9.21
N ALA A 162 24.56 -1.27 -9.38
CA ALA A 162 23.99 -2.44 -10.05
C ALA A 162 24.43 -2.52 -11.53
N LEU A 163 24.38 -1.39 -12.24
CA LEU A 163 24.80 -1.28 -13.64
C LEU A 163 26.29 -1.59 -13.82
N GLU A 164 27.16 -1.10 -12.93
CA GLU A 164 28.59 -1.43 -12.95
C GLU A 164 28.85 -2.93 -12.79
N ALA A 165 28.09 -3.59 -11.91
CA ALA A 165 28.20 -5.03 -11.72
C ALA A 165 27.74 -5.81 -12.97
N LEU A 166 26.62 -5.40 -13.58
CA LEU A 166 26.12 -5.98 -14.83
C LEU A 166 27.11 -5.80 -15.98
N LYS A 167 27.66 -4.59 -16.16
CA LYS A 167 28.70 -4.28 -17.17
C LYS A 167 29.93 -5.17 -17.05
N LYS A 168 30.35 -5.51 -15.82
CA LYS A 168 31.47 -6.45 -15.59
C LYS A 168 31.13 -7.87 -16.05
N GLN A 169 29.89 -8.32 -15.85
CA GLN A 169 29.43 -9.66 -16.26
C GLN A 169 29.29 -9.76 -17.78
N THR A 170 28.67 -8.76 -18.42
CA THR A 170 28.41 -8.75 -19.86
C THR A 170 29.66 -8.54 -20.72
N ARG A 171 30.70 -7.88 -20.17
CA ARG A 171 31.99 -7.67 -20.84
C ARG A 171 32.72 -8.96 -21.23
N ARG A 172 32.46 -10.08 -20.55
CA ARG A 172 33.05 -11.39 -20.89
C ARG A 172 32.62 -11.90 -22.28
N GLY A 173 31.55 -11.33 -22.84
CA GLY A 173 31.04 -11.69 -24.16
C GLY A 173 30.40 -13.09 -24.19
N GLY A 174 29.87 -13.48 -25.35
CA GLY A 174 29.22 -14.77 -25.56
C GLY A 174 27.88 -14.66 -26.28
N GLN A 175 27.47 -15.76 -26.92
CA GLN A 175 26.19 -15.88 -27.66
C GLN A 175 25.15 -16.75 -26.93
N SER A 176 25.45 -17.19 -25.70
CA SER A 176 24.52 -17.99 -24.91
C SER A 176 23.24 -17.21 -24.61
N LEU A 177 22.15 -17.95 -24.38
CA LEU A 177 20.86 -17.37 -24.04
C LEU A 177 20.93 -16.53 -22.75
N GLU A 178 21.73 -16.96 -21.78
CA GLU A 178 21.99 -16.24 -20.53
C GLU A 178 22.69 -14.90 -20.76
N MET A 179 23.72 -14.86 -21.63
CA MET A 179 24.40 -13.60 -21.97
C MET A 179 23.48 -12.61 -22.70
N LYS A 180 22.52 -13.10 -23.50
CA LYS A 180 21.50 -12.24 -24.11
C LYS A 180 20.58 -11.63 -23.05
N LYS A 181 20.14 -12.40 -22.05
CA LYS A 181 19.33 -11.90 -20.93
C LYS A 181 20.07 -10.84 -20.12
N LEU A 182 21.34 -11.09 -19.77
CA LEU A 182 22.15 -10.12 -19.01
C LEU A 182 22.34 -8.81 -19.78
N LYS A 183 22.45 -8.85 -21.11
CA LYS A 183 22.51 -7.64 -21.95
C LYS A 183 21.17 -6.89 -22.02
N GLU A 184 20.05 -7.60 -22.07
CA GLU A 184 18.71 -6.99 -21.97
C GLU A 184 18.53 -6.31 -20.59
N GLU A 185 18.97 -6.97 -19.53
CA GLU A 185 18.94 -6.44 -18.16
C GLU A 185 19.86 -5.21 -18.01
N GLU A 186 21.08 -5.24 -18.56
CA GLU A 186 22.00 -4.11 -18.59
C GLU A 186 21.37 -2.90 -19.29
N ALA A 187 20.82 -3.10 -20.49
CA ALA A 187 20.18 -2.02 -21.26
C ALA A 187 18.98 -1.42 -20.52
N THR A 188 18.18 -2.26 -19.86
CA THR A 188 17.05 -1.81 -19.02
C THR A 188 17.55 -1.02 -17.81
N THR A 189 18.60 -1.50 -17.14
CA THR A 189 19.20 -0.83 -15.98
C THR A 189 19.83 0.51 -16.35
N GLU A 190 20.44 0.61 -17.54
CA GLU A 190 20.98 1.86 -18.07
C GLU A 190 19.87 2.87 -18.39
N PHE A 191 18.75 2.41 -18.96
CA PHE A 191 17.57 3.25 -19.15
C PHE A 191 16.99 3.75 -17.82
N ILE A 192 16.84 2.87 -16.82
CA ILE A 192 16.38 3.22 -15.47
C ILE A 192 17.26 4.30 -14.85
N LEU A 193 18.58 4.17 -14.96
CA LEU A 193 19.53 5.16 -14.43
C LEU A 193 19.29 6.53 -15.05
N LYS A 194 19.25 6.59 -16.38
CA LYS A 194 19.01 7.83 -17.10
C LYS A 194 17.65 8.45 -16.76
N PHE A 195 16.61 7.63 -16.66
CA PHE A 195 15.27 8.09 -16.31
C PHE A 195 15.21 8.75 -14.92
N LEU A 196 15.96 8.20 -13.95
CA LEU A 196 16.12 8.80 -12.62
C LEU A 196 16.94 10.11 -12.66
N GLU A 197 18.03 10.15 -13.43
CA GLU A 197 18.87 11.33 -13.63
C GLU A 197 18.12 12.49 -14.30
N ASP A 198 17.19 12.18 -15.20
CA ASP A 198 16.27 13.14 -15.85
C ASP A 198 15.19 13.66 -14.87
N GLY A 199 15.19 13.22 -13.61
CA GLY A 199 14.32 13.71 -12.53
C GLY A 199 12.99 12.98 -12.40
N HIS A 200 12.82 11.81 -13.05
CA HIS A 200 11.58 11.05 -12.99
C HIS A 200 11.63 9.90 -11.98
N ASP A 201 10.52 9.69 -11.28
CA ASP A 201 10.36 8.57 -10.36
C ASP A 201 9.94 7.31 -11.13
N ILE A 202 10.47 6.12 -10.78
CA ILE A 202 10.20 4.87 -11.52
C ILE A 202 8.70 4.55 -11.62
N ARG A 203 7.92 4.89 -10.59
CA ARG A 203 6.46 4.70 -10.59
C ARG A 203 5.70 5.62 -11.54
N SER A 204 6.28 6.75 -11.97
CA SER A 204 5.59 7.73 -12.84
C SER A 204 5.37 7.19 -14.25
N LYS A 205 6.22 6.27 -14.70
CA LYS A 205 6.04 5.53 -15.94
C LYS A 205 5.08 4.34 -15.70
N THR A 206 3.90 4.39 -16.32
CA THR A 206 2.85 3.38 -16.11
C THR A 206 2.87 2.21 -17.11
N ASP A 207 3.65 2.34 -18.18
CA ASP A 207 3.69 1.45 -19.34
C ASP A 207 4.99 0.62 -19.42
N TRP A 208 5.56 0.26 -18.27
CA TRP A 208 6.64 -0.73 -18.21
C TRP A 208 6.19 -2.07 -18.77
N THR A 209 7.02 -2.68 -19.61
CA THR A 209 6.80 -4.03 -20.11
C THR A 209 7.03 -5.07 -19.00
N PRO A 210 6.40 -6.26 -19.06
CA PRO A 210 6.61 -7.31 -18.05
C PRO A 210 8.08 -7.66 -17.82
N LYS A 211 8.89 -7.69 -18.89
CA LYS A 211 10.32 -7.94 -18.81
C LYS A 211 11.07 -6.83 -18.06
N GLU A 212 10.73 -5.57 -18.30
CA GLU A 212 11.35 -4.45 -17.58
C GLU A 212 10.98 -4.50 -16.10
N VAL A 213 9.73 -4.83 -15.77
CA VAL A 213 9.28 -4.99 -14.38
C VAL A 213 10.04 -6.12 -13.67
N GLU A 214 10.33 -7.22 -14.36
CA GLU A 214 11.18 -8.31 -13.83
C GLU A 214 12.61 -7.85 -13.50
N VAL A 215 13.14 -6.85 -14.20
CA VAL A 215 14.44 -6.23 -13.90
C VAL A 215 14.34 -5.21 -12.76
N ILE A 216 13.26 -4.41 -12.73
CA ILE A 216 13.06 -3.35 -11.73
C ILE A 216 12.79 -3.93 -10.33
N ASN A 217 11.96 -4.96 -10.22
CA ASN A 217 11.49 -5.48 -8.94
C ASN A 217 12.62 -5.98 -8.01
N PRO A 218 13.64 -6.71 -8.50
CA PRO A 218 14.80 -7.11 -7.69
C PRO A 218 15.62 -5.94 -7.14
N LEU A 219 15.61 -4.77 -7.80
CA LEU A 219 16.35 -3.60 -7.36
C LEU A 219 15.73 -2.93 -6.12
N LEU A 220 14.46 -3.22 -5.83
CA LEU A 220 13.73 -2.68 -4.66
C LEU A 220 13.83 -1.15 -4.54
N LEU A 221 13.74 -0.45 -5.68
CA LEU A 221 13.89 1.00 -5.78
C LEU A 221 12.85 1.72 -4.93
N LEU A 222 13.26 2.82 -4.29
CA LEU A 222 12.40 3.61 -3.42
C LEU A 222 11.31 4.32 -4.21
N THR A 223 11.67 4.89 -5.36
CA THR A 223 10.80 5.65 -6.26
C THR A 223 9.82 4.77 -7.05
N ALA A 224 9.99 3.43 -7.03
CA ALA A 224 9.06 2.47 -7.61
C ALA A 224 7.86 2.16 -6.68
N LYS A 225 7.95 2.50 -5.40
CA LYS A 225 6.90 2.23 -4.41
C LYS A 225 5.72 3.19 -4.61
N PRO A 226 4.46 2.72 -4.63
CA PRO A 226 3.32 3.63 -4.67
C PRO A 226 3.26 4.53 -3.44
N VAL A 227 2.79 5.76 -3.64
CA VAL A 227 2.69 6.79 -2.60
C VAL A 227 1.24 7.23 -2.42
N VAL A 228 0.81 7.41 -1.18
CA VAL A 228 -0.44 8.10 -0.81
C VAL A 228 -0.06 9.35 -0.03
N TYR A 229 -0.39 10.52 -0.57
CA TYR A 229 -0.11 11.79 0.07
C TYR A 229 -1.19 12.11 1.12
N LEU A 230 -0.76 12.21 2.38
CA LEU A 230 -1.59 12.61 3.51
C LEU A 230 -1.34 14.09 3.81
N VAL A 231 -2.22 14.95 3.32
CA VAL A 231 -2.10 16.40 3.50
C VAL A 231 -2.67 16.76 4.86
N ASN A 232 -1.78 16.90 5.85
CA ASN A 232 -2.14 17.14 7.24
C ASN A 232 -2.51 18.62 7.46
N LEU A 233 -3.77 18.86 7.76
CA LEU A 233 -4.39 20.17 7.98
C LEU A 233 -4.66 20.40 9.47
N SER A 234 -4.86 21.67 9.83
CA SER A 234 -5.48 22.00 11.11
C SER A 234 -6.90 21.43 11.14
N GLU A 235 -7.41 21.10 12.34
CA GLU A 235 -8.78 20.61 12.50
C GLU A 235 -9.80 21.58 11.88
N ARG A 236 -9.58 22.89 12.10
CA ARG A 236 -10.40 23.98 11.55
C ARG A 236 -10.46 23.97 10.02
N ASP A 237 -9.33 23.73 9.35
CA ASP A 237 -9.22 23.74 7.89
C ASP A 237 -9.77 22.44 7.27
N TYR A 238 -9.59 21.32 7.97
CA TYR A 238 -10.18 20.03 7.60
C TYR A 238 -11.71 20.10 7.63
N ILE A 239 -12.30 20.57 8.73
CA ILE A 239 -13.78 20.66 8.86
C ILE A 239 -14.38 21.59 7.81
N ARG A 240 -13.79 22.76 7.56
CA ARG A 240 -14.29 23.72 6.56
C ARG A 240 -13.99 23.34 5.12
N GLN A 241 -13.17 22.31 4.88
CA GLN A 241 -12.70 21.87 3.57
C GLN A 241 -11.99 22.99 2.76
N LYS A 242 -11.18 23.83 3.43
CA LYS A 242 -10.43 24.94 2.81
C LYS A 242 -9.10 25.14 3.53
N ASN A 243 -8.02 25.24 2.76
CA ASN A 243 -6.68 25.51 3.27
C ASN A 243 -5.87 26.28 2.22
N LYS A 244 -4.96 27.14 2.66
CA LYS A 244 -4.16 28.01 1.77
C LYS A 244 -3.05 27.28 1.00
N TYR A 245 -2.57 26.14 1.51
CA TYR A 245 -1.50 25.35 0.88
C TYR A 245 -2.03 24.30 -0.09
N LEU A 246 -3.25 23.79 0.16
CA LEU A 246 -3.84 22.67 -0.57
C LEU A 246 -3.84 22.83 -2.11
N PRO A 247 -4.18 24.00 -2.70
CA PRO A 247 -4.13 24.17 -4.16
C PRO A 247 -2.73 23.98 -4.73
N LYS A 248 -1.71 24.56 -4.09
CA LYS A 248 -0.31 24.47 -4.53
C LYS A 248 0.22 23.04 -4.42
N VAL A 249 -0.09 22.36 -3.32
CA VAL A 249 0.28 20.95 -3.10
C VAL A 249 -0.36 20.06 -4.17
N PHE A 250 -1.63 20.29 -4.49
CA PHE A 250 -2.34 19.54 -5.51
C PHE A 250 -1.75 19.73 -6.92
N GLU A 251 -1.39 20.97 -7.28
CA GLU A 251 -0.70 21.28 -8.53
C GLU A 251 0.68 20.61 -8.60
N TRP A 252 1.44 20.69 -7.51
CA TRP A 252 2.76 20.07 -7.42
C TRP A 252 2.69 18.55 -7.60
N ILE A 253 1.76 17.87 -6.92
CA ILE A 253 1.62 16.41 -7.00
C ILE A 253 1.15 16.00 -8.40
N LYS A 254 0.25 16.76 -9.01
CA LYS A 254 -0.17 16.49 -10.40
C LYS A 254 0.98 16.59 -11.41
N ALA A 255 1.90 17.54 -11.21
CA ALA A 255 3.04 17.73 -12.10
C ALA A 255 4.13 16.66 -11.89
N ASN A 256 4.42 16.29 -10.63
CA ASN A 256 5.58 15.46 -10.29
C ASN A 256 5.23 13.97 -10.05
N SER A 257 3.99 13.66 -9.70
CA SER A 257 3.53 12.32 -9.34
C SER A 257 2.08 12.09 -9.83
N PRO A 258 1.85 12.16 -11.15
CA PRO A 258 0.51 12.05 -11.71
C PRO A 258 -0.12 10.69 -11.38
N GLY A 259 -1.30 10.72 -10.77
CA GLY A 259 -2.07 9.52 -10.43
C GLY A 259 -1.94 9.06 -8.98
N ASP A 260 -0.97 9.58 -8.21
CA ASP A 260 -0.84 9.27 -6.78
C ASP A 260 -2.01 9.89 -5.99
N PRO A 261 -2.69 9.14 -5.09
CA PRO A 261 -3.80 9.66 -4.32
C PRO A 261 -3.40 10.77 -3.34
N ILE A 262 -4.25 11.79 -3.24
CA ILE A 262 -4.08 12.92 -2.31
C ILE A 262 -5.27 12.92 -1.36
N LEU A 263 -5.00 12.78 -0.06
CA LEU A 263 -6.01 12.72 0.98
C LEU A 263 -5.75 13.82 2.01
N PRO A 264 -6.60 14.86 2.06
CA PRO A 264 -6.63 15.76 3.20
C PRO A 264 -6.97 14.98 4.47
N ILE A 265 -6.25 15.24 5.55
CA ILE A 265 -6.48 14.67 6.88
C ILE A 265 -6.16 15.71 7.93
N SER A 266 -6.64 15.55 9.16
CA SER A 266 -6.14 16.31 10.30
C SER A 266 -5.73 15.36 11.41
N ALA A 267 -4.43 15.25 11.66
CA ALA A 267 -3.89 14.40 12.72
C ALA A 267 -4.49 14.73 14.08
N GLN A 268 -4.67 16.02 14.36
CA GLN A 268 -5.30 16.52 15.59
C GLN A 268 -6.76 16.07 15.72
N PHE A 269 -7.52 16.16 14.63
CA PHE A 269 -8.91 15.72 14.63
C PHE A 269 -9.02 14.20 14.84
N GLU A 270 -8.19 13.42 14.15
CA GLU A 270 -8.19 11.95 14.30
C GLU A 270 -7.75 11.51 15.70
N GLU A 271 -6.75 12.17 16.28
CA GLU A 271 -6.31 11.92 17.66
C GLU A 271 -7.46 12.20 18.63
N ARG A 272 -8.16 13.33 18.46
CA ARG A 272 -9.32 13.69 19.28
C ARG A 272 -10.44 12.67 19.19
N LEU A 273 -10.75 12.17 17.99
CA LEU A 273 -11.74 11.11 17.79
C LEU A 273 -11.31 9.79 18.44
N THR A 274 -10.02 9.44 18.34
CA THR A 274 -9.47 8.19 18.89
C THR A 274 -9.48 8.18 20.41
N LEU A 275 -9.34 9.36 21.05
CA LEU A 275 -9.38 9.51 22.50
C LEU A 275 -10.80 9.51 23.08
N MET A 276 -11.84 9.48 22.24
CA MET A 276 -13.22 9.38 22.70
C MET A 276 -13.52 7.99 23.28
N HIS A 277 -14.45 7.94 24.23
CA HIS A 277 -14.73 6.73 25.01
C HIS A 277 -15.23 5.54 24.19
N ASP A 278 -16.02 5.80 23.14
CA ASP A 278 -16.52 4.76 22.24
C ASP A 278 -16.68 5.28 20.80
N GLU A 279 -16.85 4.35 19.86
CA GLU A 279 -17.02 4.67 18.43
C GLU A 279 -18.35 5.40 18.15
N ALA A 280 -19.37 5.25 19.01
CA ALA A 280 -20.65 5.91 18.83
C ALA A 280 -20.54 7.41 19.13
N ALA A 281 -19.81 7.79 20.18
CA ALA A 281 -19.50 9.17 20.51
C ALA A 281 -18.66 9.83 19.42
N ALA A 282 -17.66 9.12 18.88
CA ALA A 282 -16.87 9.62 17.74
C ALA A 282 -17.73 9.84 16.49
N ALA A 283 -18.68 8.94 16.21
CA ALA A 283 -19.62 9.08 15.10
C ALA A 283 -20.61 10.24 15.31
N GLU A 284 -21.10 10.44 16.53
CA GLU A 284 -21.97 11.56 16.90
C GLU A 284 -21.24 12.90 16.74
N GLU A 285 -20.00 13.00 17.20
CA GLU A 285 -19.17 14.19 17.04
C GLU A 285 -18.95 14.52 15.55
N CYS A 286 -18.60 13.52 14.74
CA CYS A 286 -18.46 13.67 13.30
C CYS A 286 -19.75 14.24 12.68
N LYS A 287 -20.91 13.72 13.10
CA LYS A 287 -22.22 14.20 12.65
C LYS A 287 -22.48 15.65 13.07
N ASN A 288 -22.16 16.01 14.31
CA ASN A 288 -22.34 17.37 14.84
C ASN A 288 -21.48 18.40 14.07
N LEU A 289 -20.25 18.01 13.74
CA LEU A 289 -19.33 18.85 12.97
C LEU A 289 -19.54 18.77 11.45
N SER A 290 -20.51 17.97 10.99
CA SER A 290 -20.76 17.72 9.56
C SER A 290 -19.49 17.29 8.81
N THR A 291 -18.66 16.46 9.47
CA THR A 291 -17.39 15.94 8.96
C THR A 291 -17.30 14.43 9.20
N GLN A 292 -16.24 13.79 8.73
CA GLN A 292 -15.99 12.36 8.93
C GLN A 292 -14.51 12.11 9.21
N SER A 293 -14.20 11.02 9.92
CA SER A 293 -12.82 10.53 10.03
C SER A 293 -12.27 10.19 8.64
N GLY A 294 -11.04 10.63 8.37
CA GLY A 294 -10.28 10.32 7.17
C GLY A 294 -9.60 8.95 7.23
N LEU A 295 -9.42 8.36 8.43
CA LEU A 295 -8.67 7.10 8.61
C LEU A 295 -9.21 5.94 7.78
N PRO A 296 -10.53 5.68 7.70
CA PRO A 296 -11.05 4.58 6.88
C PRO A 296 -10.68 4.73 5.41
N LYS A 297 -10.74 5.95 4.88
CA LYS A 297 -10.38 6.27 3.50
C LYS A 297 -8.87 6.15 3.27
N VAL A 298 -8.04 6.52 4.24
CA VAL A 298 -6.58 6.37 4.19
C VAL A 298 -6.20 4.89 4.06
N ILE A 299 -6.75 4.04 4.93
CA ILE A 299 -6.45 2.59 4.95
C ILE A 299 -6.90 1.91 3.65
N THR A 300 -8.13 2.17 3.20
CA THR A 300 -8.68 1.57 1.98
C THR A 300 -7.97 2.06 0.72
N THR A 301 -7.58 3.33 0.67
CA THR A 301 -6.78 3.88 -0.44
C THR A 301 -5.40 3.22 -0.51
N MET A 302 -4.73 3.01 0.63
CA MET A 302 -3.44 2.32 0.65
C MET A 302 -3.52 0.88 0.14
N ARG A 303 -4.54 0.13 0.55
CA ARG A 303 -4.78 -1.21 0.01
C ARG A 303 -4.98 -1.21 -1.50
N LYS A 304 -5.71 -0.21 -2.01
CA LYS A 304 -5.95 -0.08 -3.45
C LYS A 304 -4.65 0.16 -4.21
N VAL A 305 -3.77 1.05 -3.74
CA VAL A 305 -2.48 1.31 -4.43
C VAL A 305 -1.50 0.14 -4.32
N LEU A 306 -1.56 -0.63 -3.24
CA LEU A 306 -0.83 -1.89 -3.08
C LEU A 306 -1.38 -3.03 -3.97
N ASN A 307 -2.45 -2.78 -4.73
CA ASN A 307 -3.17 -3.77 -5.53
C ASN A 307 -3.62 -4.99 -4.71
N LEU A 308 -4.03 -4.74 -3.48
CA LEU A 308 -4.63 -5.76 -2.62
C LEU A 308 -6.14 -5.82 -2.87
N ALA A 309 -6.67 -7.03 -2.77
CA ALA A 309 -8.09 -7.38 -2.82
C ALA A 309 -8.39 -8.30 -1.63
N SER A 310 -9.67 -8.61 -1.46
CA SER A 310 -10.13 -9.57 -0.46
C SER A 310 -11.05 -10.62 -1.05
N PHE A 311 -10.94 -11.82 -0.50
CA PHE A 311 -11.99 -12.83 -0.60
C PHE A 311 -12.42 -13.24 0.81
N PHE A 312 -13.57 -13.88 0.92
CA PHE A 312 -14.19 -14.26 2.18
C PHE A 312 -14.36 -15.77 2.28
N THR A 313 -14.24 -16.27 3.50
CA THR A 313 -14.78 -17.57 3.90
C THR A 313 -15.87 -17.31 4.92
N THR A 314 -17.05 -17.90 4.74
CA THR A 314 -18.25 -17.64 5.54
C THR A 314 -18.80 -18.95 6.13
N GLY A 315 -19.43 -18.84 7.30
CA GLY A 315 -20.08 -19.96 7.99
C GLY A 315 -20.48 -19.57 9.42
N GLU A 316 -21.21 -20.45 10.11
CA GLU A 316 -21.67 -20.22 11.50
C GLU A 316 -20.50 -20.20 12.50
N ASP A 317 -19.39 -20.87 12.19
CA ASP A 317 -18.22 -20.88 13.06
C ASP A 317 -17.34 -19.64 12.85
N GLU A 318 -17.05 -19.27 11.59
CA GLU A 318 -16.17 -18.14 11.28
C GLU A 318 -16.60 -17.41 10.00
N VAL A 319 -16.58 -16.08 10.06
CA VAL A 319 -16.47 -15.22 8.86
C VAL A 319 -15.10 -14.57 8.88
N ARG A 320 -14.34 -14.77 7.80
CA ARG A 320 -12.97 -14.28 7.67
C ARG A 320 -12.73 -13.62 6.34
N GLN A 321 -12.06 -12.47 6.39
CA GLN A 321 -11.60 -11.71 5.24
C GLN A 321 -10.11 -11.99 5.01
N TRP A 322 -9.80 -12.55 3.85
CA TRP A 322 -8.44 -12.89 3.45
C TRP A 322 -7.88 -11.83 2.52
N THR A 323 -6.62 -11.43 2.73
CA THR A 323 -5.93 -10.47 1.86
C THR A 323 -5.19 -11.22 0.76
N ILE A 324 -5.40 -10.79 -0.49
CA ILE A 324 -4.72 -11.31 -1.67
C ILE A 324 -4.26 -10.17 -2.58
N ARG A 325 -3.19 -10.37 -3.36
CA ARG A 325 -2.85 -9.46 -4.45
C ARG A 325 -3.79 -9.72 -5.64
N LYS A 326 -4.26 -8.64 -6.27
CA LYS A 326 -5.13 -8.72 -7.45
C LYS A 326 -4.47 -9.54 -8.56
N GLY A 327 -5.25 -10.41 -9.20
CA GLY A 327 -4.75 -11.30 -10.26
C GLY A 327 -4.27 -12.67 -9.76
N ILE A 328 -4.30 -12.93 -8.44
CA ILE A 328 -3.96 -14.24 -7.91
C ILE A 328 -4.96 -15.31 -8.39
N LYS A 329 -4.44 -16.51 -8.68
CA LYS A 329 -5.26 -17.67 -9.06
C LYS A 329 -5.79 -18.40 -7.83
N ALA A 330 -6.90 -19.14 -8.00
CA ALA A 330 -7.58 -19.86 -6.93
C ALA A 330 -6.67 -20.80 -6.09
N PRO A 331 -5.71 -21.56 -6.67
CA PRO A 331 -4.81 -22.38 -5.86
C PRO A 331 -3.92 -21.56 -4.92
N ALA A 332 -3.34 -20.47 -5.43
CA ALA A 332 -2.48 -19.59 -4.64
C ALA A 332 -3.29 -18.80 -3.58
N ALA A 333 -4.54 -18.43 -3.89
CA ALA A 333 -5.46 -17.87 -2.90
C ALA A 333 -5.80 -18.89 -1.80
N ALA A 334 -5.99 -20.17 -2.15
CA ALA A 334 -6.19 -21.24 -1.18
C ALA A 334 -4.95 -21.44 -0.28
N GLY A 335 -3.75 -21.27 -0.83
CA GLY A 335 -2.48 -21.27 -0.10
C GLY A 335 -2.39 -20.23 1.01
N VAL A 336 -3.12 -19.11 0.89
CA VAL A 336 -3.21 -18.07 1.93
C VAL A 336 -3.94 -18.58 3.17
N ILE A 337 -4.90 -19.50 3.00
CA ILE A 337 -5.60 -20.15 4.11
C ILE A 337 -4.67 -21.19 4.75
N HIS A 338 -4.13 -22.08 3.93
CA HIS A 338 -3.17 -23.08 4.35
C HIS A 338 -2.37 -23.59 3.15
N THR A 339 -1.05 -23.76 3.31
CA THR A 339 -0.16 -24.16 2.20
C THR A 339 -0.52 -25.51 1.58
N ASP A 340 -1.12 -26.42 2.34
CA ASP A 340 -1.59 -27.70 1.80
C ASP A 340 -2.75 -27.55 0.82
N PHE A 341 -3.64 -26.56 1.00
CA PHE A 341 -4.74 -26.34 0.07
C PHE A 341 -4.29 -25.91 -1.31
N GLU A 342 -3.15 -25.22 -1.42
CA GLU A 342 -2.54 -24.91 -2.71
C GLU A 342 -2.00 -26.18 -3.39
N LYS A 343 -1.30 -27.03 -2.63
CA LYS A 343 -0.69 -28.27 -3.13
C LYS A 343 -1.74 -29.30 -3.56
N THR A 344 -2.79 -29.47 -2.78
CA THR A 344 -3.84 -30.48 -3.01
C THR A 344 -5.11 -29.87 -3.61
N PHE A 345 -5.04 -28.65 -4.17
CA PHE A 345 -6.18 -27.95 -4.76
C PHE A 345 -6.91 -28.79 -5.81
N ILE A 346 -8.21 -28.99 -5.63
CA ILE A 346 -9.09 -29.66 -6.60
C ILE A 346 -9.91 -28.60 -7.34
N GLN A 347 -10.70 -27.84 -6.59
CA GLN A 347 -11.59 -26.80 -7.11
C GLN A 347 -11.97 -25.81 -6.02
N ALA A 348 -12.46 -24.64 -6.42
CA ALA A 348 -13.10 -23.68 -5.52
C ALA A 348 -14.58 -23.55 -5.92
N VAL A 349 -15.47 -23.62 -4.94
CA VAL A 349 -16.85 -23.14 -5.12
C VAL A 349 -16.82 -21.65 -4.84
N ALA A 350 -17.26 -20.84 -5.80
CA ALA A 350 -17.11 -19.39 -5.79
C ALA A 350 -18.41 -18.71 -6.19
N TYR A 351 -18.75 -17.65 -5.48
CA TYR A 351 -19.76 -16.66 -5.85
C TYR A 351 -19.38 -15.32 -5.22
N ASN A 352 -19.81 -14.22 -5.83
CA ASN A 352 -19.39 -12.89 -5.35
C ASN A 352 -20.33 -12.36 -4.26
N TYR A 353 -19.79 -11.60 -3.31
CA TYR A 353 -20.55 -10.86 -2.29
C TYR A 353 -21.74 -10.10 -2.88
N SER A 354 -21.54 -9.41 -4.01
CA SER A 354 -22.60 -8.63 -4.67
C SER A 354 -23.83 -9.48 -5.02
N VAL A 355 -23.60 -10.71 -5.44
CA VAL A 355 -24.66 -11.68 -5.78
C VAL A 355 -25.39 -12.16 -4.53
N LEU A 356 -24.65 -12.47 -3.46
CA LEU A 356 -25.26 -12.87 -2.19
C LEU A 356 -26.10 -11.73 -1.60
N ARG A 357 -25.59 -10.50 -1.65
CA ARG A 357 -26.27 -9.30 -1.17
C ARG A 357 -27.57 -9.03 -1.95
N GLU A 358 -27.59 -9.27 -3.26
CA GLU A 358 -28.76 -9.13 -4.13
C GLU A 358 -29.83 -10.21 -3.84
N LEU A 359 -29.42 -11.47 -3.67
CA LEU A 359 -30.32 -12.61 -3.56
C LEU A 359 -30.70 -12.98 -2.12
N GLY A 360 -30.04 -12.39 -1.13
CA GLY A 360 -30.36 -12.52 0.28
C GLY A 360 -29.63 -13.68 0.96
N ASP A 361 -29.69 -14.90 0.42
CA ASP A 361 -29.15 -16.11 1.05
C ASP A 361 -28.49 -17.08 0.05
N GLU A 362 -27.66 -18.00 0.55
CA GLU A 362 -26.93 -18.97 -0.29
C GLU A 362 -27.86 -19.94 -1.06
N GLY A 363 -29.00 -20.30 -0.50
CA GLY A 363 -29.99 -21.15 -1.14
C GLY A 363 -30.56 -20.49 -2.39
N SER A 364 -30.87 -19.21 -2.30
CA SER A 364 -31.33 -18.36 -3.41
C SER A 364 -30.23 -18.18 -4.47
N VAL A 365 -28.97 -17.97 -4.06
CA VAL A 365 -27.82 -17.93 -5.00
C VAL A 365 -27.66 -19.25 -5.75
N LYS A 366 -27.82 -20.37 -5.06
CA LYS A 366 -27.76 -21.72 -5.64
C LYS A 366 -28.91 -21.98 -6.61
N ALA A 367 -30.15 -21.62 -6.22
CA ALA A 367 -31.33 -21.77 -7.06
C ALA A 367 -31.25 -20.92 -8.34
N ALA A 368 -30.64 -19.75 -8.26
CA ALA A 368 -30.36 -18.89 -9.40
C ALA A 368 -29.19 -19.36 -10.28
N GLY A 369 -28.51 -20.46 -9.93
CA GLY A 369 -27.37 -21.00 -10.68
C GLY A 369 -26.14 -20.09 -10.68
N LYS A 370 -26.04 -19.14 -9.74
CA LYS A 370 -24.92 -18.19 -9.65
C LYS A 370 -23.74 -18.71 -8.82
N ILE A 371 -23.87 -19.88 -8.19
CA ILE A 371 -22.73 -20.59 -7.57
C ILE A 371 -21.91 -21.26 -8.67
N MET A 372 -20.63 -20.90 -8.77
CA MET A 372 -19.73 -21.42 -9.79
C MET A 372 -18.72 -22.40 -9.19
N THR A 373 -18.43 -23.46 -9.92
CA THR A 373 -17.27 -24.33 -9.64
C THR A 373 -16.10 -23.90 -10.51
N LYS A 374 -14.99 -23.53 -9.87
CA LYS A 374 -13.83 -22.91 -10.49
C LYS A 374 -12.60 -23.81 -10.35
N GLY A 375 -11.86 -23.96 -11.44
CA GLY A 375 -10.61 -24.73 -11.49
C GLY A 375 -9.36 -23.88 -11.22
N LYS A 376 -8.19 -24.43 -11.50
CA LYS A 376 -6.87 -23.84 -11.18
C LYS A 376 -6.59 -22.50 -11.86
N ASP A 377 -7.18 -22.25 -13.03
CA ASP A 377 -6.97 -21.02 -13.81
C ASP A 377 -7.92 -19.88 -13.44
N TYR A 378 -8.82 -20.09 -12.47
CA TYR A 378 -9.68 -19.01 -12.02
C TYR A 378 -8.88 -17.94 -11.29
N VAL A 379 -8.99 -16.70 -11.75
CA VAL A 379 -8.47 -15.52 -11.06
C VAL A 379 -9.51 -15.10 -10.04
N VAL A 380 -9.11 -15.02 -8.76
CA VAL A 380 -10.03 -14.64 -7.68
C VAL A 380 -10.38 -13.17 -7.80
N GLU A 381 -11.67 -12.87 -7.73
CA GLU A 381 -12.19 -11.52 -7.82
C GLU A 381 -12.33 -10.90 -6.42
N ASP A 382 -12.26 -9.58 -6.35
CA ASP A 382 -12.45 -8.86 -5.08
C ASP A 382 -13.90 -9.02 -4.61
N GLY A 383 -14.06 -9.46 -3.36
CA GLY A 383 -15.35 -9.77 -2.75
C GLY A 383 -15.87 -11.18 -3.03
N ASP A 384 -15.07 -12.05 -3.65
CA ASP A 384 -15.47 -13.46 -3.79
C ASP A 384 -15.64 -14.13 -2.43
N ILE A 385 -16.68 -14.94 -2.31
CA ILE A 385 -16.90 -15.87 -1.21
C ILE A 385 -16.49 -17.25 -1.73
N LEU A 386 -15.46 -17.83 -1.11
CA LEU A 386 -14.82 -19.05 -1.58
C LEU A 386 -14.97 -20.18 -0.57
N LEU A 387 -15.38 -21.35 -1.08
CA LEU A 387 -15.25 -22.62 -0.38
C LEU A 387 -14.24 -23.49 -1.15
N ILE A 388 -13.06 -23.68 -0.55
CA ILE A 388 -11.98 -24.47 -1.14
C ILE A 388 -12.27 -25.96 -0.97
N LYS A 389 -12.14 -26.72 -2.06
CA LYS A 389 -12.11 -28.18 -2.05
C LYS A 389 -10.68 -28.63 -2.39
N ALA A 390 -10.04 -29.26 -1.42
CA ALA A 390 -8.68 -29.77 -1.52
C ALA A 390 -8.66 -31.26 -1.15
N GLY A 391 -7.71 -32.00 -1.73
CA GLY A 391 -7.50 -33.42 -1.40
C GLY A 391 -6.85 -33.59 -0.03
N ALA A 392 -6.90 -34.82 0.51
CA ALA A 392 -6.20 -35.17 1.73
C ALA A 392 -4.69 -34.89 1.56
N ALA A 393 -4.09 -34.24 2.56
CA ALA A 393 -2.65 -34.06 2.60
C ALA A 393 -1.98 -35.43 2.58
N LYS A 394 -1.06 -35.66 1.62
CA LYS A 394 -0.20 -36.84 1.67
C LYS A 394 0.87 -36.56 2.72
N HIS A 395 0.79 -37.27 3.85
CA HIS A 395 1.80 -37.26 4.91
C HIS A 395 3.18 -37.67 4.39
#